data_AF-A0A950NMV7-F1
#
_entry.id   AF-A0A950NMV7-F1
#
_cell.length_a   1.000
_cell.length_b   1.000
_cell.length_c   1.000
_cell.angle_alpha   90.00
_cell.angle_beta   90.00
_cell.angle_gamma   90.00
#
_symmetry.space_group_name_H-M   'P 1'
#
loop_
_entity.id
_entity.type
_entity.pdbx_description
1 polymer ?
#
loop_
_entity_poly.entity_id
_entity_poly.type
_entity_poly.pdbx_seq_one_letter_code
_entity_poly.pdbx_strand_id
1 'polypeptide(L)'
;MPEGRPLPQVASELWDLVVGYFKQETLDPFKQLLRFVAFGVVGAFLLGCGVILLSVSALRALQTETGDTFGGNWSWAPYAIVTAALLAGGGITWMARGRRGAAR
;
A
#
# COMPACT_ATOMS: atom_id res chain seq x y z
N MET A 1 23.15 -56.09 10.53
CA MET A 1 22.53 -55.99 9.19
C MET A 1 21.45 -54.93 9.27
N PRO A 2 21.35 -53.96 8.34
CA PRO A 2 20.25 -53.00 8.39
C PRO A 2 18.94 -53.76 8.19
N GLU A 3 18.09 -53.80 9.22
CA GLU A 3 16.73 -54.32 9.09
C GLU A 3 16.00 -53.47 8.04
N GLY A 4 15.38 -54.14 7.06
CA GLY A 4 14.60 -53.46 6.03
C GLY A 4 13.42 -52.77 6.69
N ARG A 5 13.47 -51.43 6.77
CA ARG A 5 12.37 -50.62 7.31
C ARG A 5 11.06 -51.04 6.63
N PRO A 6 9.98 -51.28 7.38
CA PRO A 6 8.72 -51.70 6.79
C PRO A 6 8.26 -50.63 5.80
N LEU A 7 7.97 -51.04 4.55
CA LEU A 7 7.60 -50.17 3.44
C LEU A 7 6.54 -49.08 3.77
N PRO A 8 5.53 -49.34 4.64
CA PRO A 8 4.57 -48.33 5.06
C PRO A 8 5.20 -47.16 5.83
N GLN A 9 6.25 -47.43 6.62
CA GLN A 9 6.91 -46.45 7.46
C GLN A 9 7.79 -45.51 6.63
N VAL A 10 8.42 -46.04 5.57
CA VAL A 10 9.15 -45.23 4.58
C VAL A 10 8.19 -44.34 3.78
N ALA A 11 7.01 -44.86 3.42
CA ALA A 11 5.98 -44.08 2.73
C ALA A 11 5.43 -42.92 3.58
N SER A 12 5.20 -43.14 4.88
CA SER A 12 4.80 -42.06 5.79
C SER A 12 5.89 -41.02 5.99
N GLU A 13 7.16 -41.43 6.12
CA GLU A 13 8.29 -40.50 6.23
C GLU A 13 8.44 -39.63 4.98
N LEU A 14 8.36 -40.24 3.78
CA LEU A 14 8.41 -39.50 2.52
C LEU A 14 7.23 -38.52 2.38
N TRP A 15 6.03 -38.93 2.80
CA TRP A 15 4.86 -38.07 2.79
C TRP A 15 5.04 -36.87 3.74
N ASP A 16 5.50 -37.10 4.96
CA ASP A 16 5.77 -36.04 5.93
C ASP A 16 6.85 -35.06 5.45
N LEU A 17 7.88 -35.57 4.76
CA LEU A 17 8.91 -34.73 4.14
C LEU A 17 8.35 -33.88 3.00
N VAL A 18 7.51 -34.45 2.12
CA VAL A 18 6.88 -33.70 1.01
C VAL A 18 5.95 -32.62 1.56
N VAL A 19 5.07 -32.98 2.51
CA VAL A 19 4.14 -32.02 3.14
C VAL A 19 4.92 -30.95 3.92
N GLY A 20 5.99 -31.34 4.61
CA GLY A 20 6.90 -30.44 5.31
C GLY A 20 7.56 -29.43 4.38
N TYR A 21 8.10 -29.90 3.25
CA TYR A 21 8.70 -29.05 2.23
C TYR A 21 7.69 -28.08 1.63
N PHE A 22 6.51 -28.57 1.23
CA PHE A 22 5.46 -27.69 0.70
C PHE A 22 5.08 -26.60 1.70
N LYS A 23 4.95 -26.94 2.99
CA LYS A 23 4.70 -25.94 4.05
C LYS A 23 5.85 -24.95 4.19
N GLN A 24 7.11 -25.38 4.15
CA GLN A 24 8.26 -24.50 4.25
C GLN A 24 8.37 -23.56 3.05
N GLU A 25 8.27 -24.11 1.85
CA GLU A 25 8.40 -23.38 0.59
C GLU A 25 7.28 -22.36 0.36
N THR A 26 6.09 -22.55 0.98
CA THR A 26 4.97 -21.59 0.83
C THR A 26 4.74 -20.70 2.04
N LEU A 27 4.85 -21.20 3.28
CA LEU A 27 4.48 -20.40 4.46
C LEU A 27 5.52 -19.32 4.78
N ASP A 28 6.81 -19.61 4.61
CA ASP A 28 7.87 -18.62 4.84
C ASP A 28 7.78 -17.43 3.88
N PRO A 29 7.67 -17.61 2.54
CA PRO A 29 7.47 -16.48 1.65
C PRO A 29 6.13 -15.78 1.87
N PHE A 30 5.08 -16.51 2.26
CA PHE A 30 3.78 -15.90 2.55
C PHE A 30 3.82 -15.00 3.77
N LYS A 31 4.52 -15.39 4.85
CA LYS A 31 4.70 -14.54 6.04
C LYS A 31 5.48 -13.27 5.72
N GLN A 32 6.50 -13.37 4.86
CA GLN A 32 7.26 -12.22 4.43
C GLN A 32 6.42 -11.27 3.56
N LEU A 33 5.63 -11.82 2.62
CA LEU A 33 4.70 -11.06 1.79
C LEU A 33 3.64 -10.37 2.65
N LEU A 34 3.02 -11.08 3.60
CA LEU A 34 2.04 -10.52 4.53
C LEU A 34 2.62 -9.33 5.30
N ARG A 35 3.86 -9.46 5.79
CA ARG A 35 4.53 -8.36 6.50
C ARG A 35 4.73 -7.16 5.58
N PHE A 36 5.20 -7.36 4.35
CA PHE A 36 5.38 -6.29 3.37
C PHE A 36 4.04 -5.60 3.04
N VAL A 37 2.99 -6.36 2.78
CA VAL A 37 1.64 -5.85 2.51
C VAL A 37 1.10 -5.09 3.72
N ALA A 38 1.26 -5.61 4.94
CA ALA A 38 0.82 -4.92 6.16
C ALA A 38 1.49 -3.55 6.31
N PHE A 39 2.81 -3.47 6.12
CA PHE A 39 3.50 -2.17 6.12
C PHE A 39 3.06 -1.26 4.97
N GLY A 40 2.80 -1.83 3.78
CA GLY A 40 2.26 -1.09 2.65
C GLY A 40 0.88 -0.49 2.94
N VAL A 41 -0.01 -1.25 3.57
CA VAL A 41 -1.37 -0.81 3.94
C VAL A 41 -1.31 0.28 5.01
N VAL A 42 -0.52 0.09 6.06
CA VAL A 42 -0.35 1.10 7.12
C VAL A 42 0.25 2.39 6.54
N GLY A 43 1.26 2.27 5.68
CA GLY A 43 1.86 3.42 5.00
C GLY A 43 0.87 4.14 4.09
N ALA A 44 0.09 3.39 3.29
CA ALA A 44 -0.94 3.96 2.42
C ALA A 44 -2.04 4.67 3.23
N PHE A 45 -2.45 4.09 4.36
CA PHE A 45 -3.43 4.69 5.27
C PHE A 45 -2.91 6.01 5.85
N LEU A 46 -1.69 6.02 6.41
CA LEU A 46 -1.08 7.23 6.97
C LEU A 46 -0.91 8.33 5.91
N LEU A 47 -0.46 7.98 4.71
CA LEU A 47 -0.36 8.92 3.60
C LEU A 47 -1.73 9.46 3.17
N GLY A 48 -2.73 8.59 3.07
CA GLY A 48 -4.11 9.00 2.75
C GLY A 48 -4.66 9.98 3.77
N CYS A 49 -4.51 9.68 5.06
CA CYS A 49 -4.87 10.60 6.14
C CYS A 49 -4.13 11.93 6.04
N GLY A 50 -2.81 11.91 5.79
CA GLY A 50 -2.01 13.11 5.61
C GLY A 50 -2.51 13.99 4.46
N VAL A 51 -2.82 13.39 3.30
CA VAL A 51 -3.35 14.12 2.13
C VAL A 51 -4.71 14.76 2.44
N ILE A 52 -5.60 14.05 3.15
CA ILE A 52 -6.91 14.59 3.56
C ILE A 52 -6.72 15.77 4.51
N LEU A 53 -5.89 15.61 5.55
CA LEU A 53 -5.63 16.66 6.53
C LEU A 53 -4.99 17.90 5.88
N LEU A 54 -4.03 17.71 4.97
CA LEU A 54 -3.43 18.80 4.20
C LEU A 54 -4.47 19.50 3.31
N SER A 55 -5.38 18.74 2.70
CA SER A 55 -6.44 19.30 1.85
C SER A 55 -7.42 20.15 2.66
N VAL A 56 -7.83 19.67 3.83
CA VAL A 56 -8.69 20.42 4.77
C VAL A 56 -7.97 21.67 5.26
N SER A 57 -6.69 21.56 5.62
CA SER A 57 -5.87 22.70 6.04
C SER A 57 -5.75 23.75 4.92
N ALA A 58 -5.46 23.33 3.69
CA ALA A 58 -5.36 24.22 2.54
C ALA A 58 -6.69 24.92 2.22
N LEU A 59 -7.81 24.18 2.23
CA LEU A 59 -9.15 24.77 2.08
C LEU A 59 -9.40 25.82 3.16
N ARG A 60 -9.07 25.49 4.41
CA ARG A 60 -9.29 26.39 5.54
C ARG A 60 -8.41 27.63 5.47
N ALA A 61 -7.15 27.50 5.07
CA ALA A 61 -6.25 28.62 4.84
C ALA A 61 -6.80 29.54 3.74
N LEU A 62 -7.25 28.98 2.60
CA LEU A 62 -7.86 29.76 1.52
C LEU A 62 -9.16 30.46 1.96
N GLN A 63 -9.94 29.86 2.84
CA GLN A 63 -11.18 30.48 3.31
C GLN A 63 -10.96 31.49 4.44
N THR A 64 -9.92 31.32 5.25
CA THR A 64 -9.68 32.15 6.46
C THR A 64 -8.76 33.33 6.15
N GLU A 65 -7.67 33.11 5.42
CA GLU A 65 -6.67 34.15 5.14
C GLU A 65 -7.10 35.09 4.02
N THR A 66 -7.98 34.63 3.11
CA THR A 66 -8.43 35.44 1.96
C THR A 66 -9.73 36.20 2.24
N GLY A 67 -10.30 36.08 3.44
CA GLY A 67 -11.49 36.81 3.89
C GLY A 67 -12.69 36.67 2.95
N ASP A 68 -13.31 37.80 2.60
CA ASP A 68 -14.50 37.86 1.72
C ASP A 68 -14.21 37.63 0.23
N THR A 69 -12.94 37.45 -0.16
CA THR A 69 -12.54 37.29 -1.58
C THR A 69 -13.23 36.09 -2.24
N PHE A 70 -13.48 35.02 -1.47
CA PHE A 70 -14.20 33.83 -1.93
C PHE A 70 -15.65 33.78 -1.44
N GLY A 71 -16.22 34.92 -1.04
CA GLY A 71 -17.62 35.03 -0.65
C GLY A 71 -18.59 34.98 -1.84
N GLY A 72 -19.87 34.75 -1.54
CA GLY A 72 -20.97 34.83 -2.51
C GLY A 72 -20.80 33.88 -3.71
N ASN A 73 -20.81 34.45 -4.93
CA ASN A 73 -20.76 33.69 -6.19
C ASN A 73 -19.39 33.02 -6.45
N TRP A 74 -18.36 33.33 -5.67
CA TRP A 74 -17.01 32.75 -5.79
C TRP A 74 -16.69 31.68 -4.74
N SER A 75 -17.68 31.28 -3.92
CA SER A 75 -17.54 30.26 -2.88
C SER A 75 -17.09 28.88 -3.37
N TRP A 76 -17.27 28.58 -4.65
CA TRP A 76 -16.80 27.33 -5.26
C TRP A 76 -15.28 27.32 -5.55
N ALA A 77 -14.64 28.48 -5.67
CA ALA A 77 -13.26 28.60 -6.13
C ALA A 77 -12.22 27.92 -5.19
N PRO A 78 -12.31 28.03 -3.85
CA PRO A 78 -11.40 27.31 -2.95
C PRO A 78 -11.44 25.79 -3.16
N TYR A 79 -12.62 25.23 -3.38
CA TYR A 79 -12.80 23.80 -3.64
C TYR A 79 -12.19 23.39 -4.98
N ALA A 80 -12.36 24.21 -6.02
CA ALA A 80 -11.74 23.97 -7.32
C ALA A 80 -10.21 24.03 -7.26
N ILE A 81 -9.64 24.98 -6.53
CA ILE A 81 -8.19 25.13 -6.35
C ILE A 81 -7.60 23.90 -5.65
N VAL A 82 -8.17 23.47 -4.53
CA VAL A 82 -7.66 22.32 -3.78
C VAL A 82 -7.85 21.03 -4.58
N THR A 83 -8.96 20.89 -5.32
CA THR A 83 -9.15 19.75 -6.22
C THR A 83 -8.09 19.72 -7.33
N ALA A 84 -7.80 20.86 -7.95
CA ALA A 84 -6.75 20.96 -8.97
C ALA A 84 -5.36 20.62 -8.39
N ALA A 85 -5.05 21.09 -7.17
CA ALA A 85 -3.81 20.77 -6.47
C ALA A 85 -3.68 19.26 -6.20
N LEU A 86 -4.76 18.60 -5.78
CA LEU A 86 -4.79 17.15 -5.58
C LEU A 86 -4.59 16.37 -6.88
N LEU A 87 -5.25 16.79 -7.96
CA LEU A 87 -5.08 16.16 -9.29
C LEU A 87 -3.64 16.33 -9.80
N ALA A 88 -3.06 17.51 -9.63
CA ALA A 88 -1.66 17.76 -9.98
C ALA A 88 -0.70 16.90 -9.15
N GLY A 89 -0.87 16.86 -7.83
CA GLY A 89 -0.06 16.01 -6.95
C GLY A 89 -0.20 14.52 -7.27
N GLY A 90 -1.42 14.04 -7.50
CA GLY A 90 -1.71 12.68 -7.94
C GLY A 90 -1.06 12.35 -9.29
N GLY A 91 -1.15 13.26 -10.25
CA GLY A 91 -0.51 13.12 -11.56
C GLY A 91 1.03 13.05 -11.47
N ILE A 92 1.64 13.92 -10.64
CA ILE A 92 3.09 13.92 -10.41
C ILE A 92 3.55 12.61 -9.78
N THR A 93 2.85 12.15 -8.73
CA THR A 93 3.20 10.89 -8.07
C THR A 93 3.04 9.68 -9.00
N TRP A 94 2.01 9.67 -9.84
CA TRP A 94 1.82 8.63 -10.87
C TRP A 94 2.95 8.64 -11.91
N MET A 95 3.30 9.83 -12.43
CA MET A 95 4.40 9.97 -13.39
C MET A 95 5.75 9.57 -12.79
N ALA A 96 6.02 9.95 -11.53
CA ALA A 96 7.22 9.57 -10.81
C ALA A 96 7.31 8.05 -10.62
N ARG A 97 6.18 7.37 -10.37
CA ARG A 97 6.11 5.91 -10.30
C ARG A 97 6.42 5.25 -11.65
N GLY A 98 5.87 5.79 -12.75
CA GLY A 98 6.14 5.30 -14.11
C GLY A 98 7.61 5.45 -14.54
N ARG A 99 8.24 6.59 -14.21
CA ARG A 99 9.66 6.84 -14.50
C ARG A 99 10.61 5.87 -13.77
N ARG A 100 10.27 5.47 -12.54
CA ARG A 100 11.05 4.47 -11.78
C ARG A 100 10.96 3.06 -12.37
N GLY A 101 9.86 2.73 -13.05
CA GLY A 101 9.69 1.47 -13.76
C GLY A 101 10.46 1.41 -15.08
N ALA A 102 10.63 2.54 -15.76
CA ALA A 102 11.39 2.63 -17.01
C ALA A 102 12.93 2.67 -16.82
N ALA A 103 13.40 2.94 -15.60
CA ALA A 103 14.81 3.03 -15.24
C ALA A 103 15.37 1.76 -14.54
N ARG A 104 14.53 0.73 -14.37
CA ARG A 104 14.92 -0.61 -13.88
C ARG A 104 14.84 -1.59 -15.03
#